data_AF-A0A4V2A3G0-F1
#
_entry.id   AF-A0A4V2A3G0-F1
#
_cell.length_a   1.000
_cell.length_b   1.000
_cell.length_c   1.000
_cell.angle_alpha   90.00
_cell.angle_beta   90.00
_cell.angle_gamma   90.00
#
_symmetry.space_group_name_H-M   'P 1'
#
loop_
_entity.id
_entity.type
_entity.pdbx_description
1 polymer ?
#
loop_
_entity_poly.entity_id
_entity_poly.type
_entity_poly.pdbx_seq_one_letter_code
_entity_poly.pdbx_strand_id
1 'polypeptide(L)'
;MEANKILNADLLDIIFDGKNKSYGAYDLRKTYGSRLRKALLAVFIALALVLAGTVLANKVNSDDKKEIDVLDTQLAELKNDEPPPP
;
A
#
# COMPACT_ATOMS: atom_id res chain seq x y z
N MET A 1 -7.33 -29.83 35.76
CA MET A 1 -7.67 -30.55 34.51
C MET A 1 -7.77 -32.05 34.74
N GLU A 2 -8.54 -32.77 33.91
CA GLU A 2 -8.54 -34.24 33.87
C GLU A 2 -7.23 -34.78 33.27
N ALA A 3 -6.67 -35.86 33.83
CA ALA A 3 -5.35 -36.40 33.44
C ALA A 3 -5.24 -36.72 31.93
N ASN A 4 -6.30 -37.25 31.33
CA ASN A 4 -6.33 -37.60 29.90
C ASN A 4 -6.30 -36.39 28.96
N LYS A 5 -6.64 -35.19 29.44
CA LYS A 5 -6.66 -33.96 28.62
C LYS A 5 -5.29 -33.29 28.52
N ILE A 6 -4.34 -33.64 29.40
CA ILE A 6 -3.01 -33.02 29.45
C ILE A 6 -2.22 -33.29 28.16
N LEU A 7 -2.36 -34.47 27.57
CA LEU A 7 -1.64 -34.86 26.35
C LEU A 7 -2.00 -34.01 25.11
N ASN A 8 -3.20 -33.43 25.09
CA ASN A 8 -3.68 -32.57 24.00
C ASN A 8 -3.81 -31.10 24.42
N ALA A 9 -3.44 -30.77 25.65
CA ALA A 9 -3.61 -29.43 26.18
C ALA A 9 -2.51 -28.50 25.66
N ASP A 10 -2.91 -27.30 25.26
CA ASP A 10 -1.95 -26.24 24.93
C ASP A 10 -1.13 -25.86 26.18
N LEU A 11 0.14 -25.51 25.97
CA LEU A 11 1.03 -25.10 27.05
C LEU A 11 0.45 -23.97 27.92
N LEU A 12 -0.23 -23.01 27.29
CA LEU A 12 -0.91 -21.92 28.00
C LEU A 12 -2.06 -22.42 28.88
N ASP A 13 -2.77 -23.46 28.45
CA ASP A 13 -3.85 -24.04 29.25
C ASP A 13 -3.34 -24.79 30.46
N ILE A 14 -2.18 -25.45 30.34
CA ILE A 14 -1.46 -26.08 31.45
C ILE A 14 -0.92 -25.04 32.42
N ILE A 15 -0.22 -24.02 31.91
CA ILE A 15 0.36 -22.97 32.74
C ILE A 15 -0.73 -22.20 33.48
N PHE A 16 -1.91 -22.00 32.91
CA PHE A 16 -3.00 -21.27 33.54
C PHE A 16 -4.07 -22.17 34.20
N ASP A 17 -3.81 -23.48 34.35
CA ASP A 17 -4.73 -24.35 35.10
C ASP A 17 -4.83 -23.87 36.56
N GLY A 18 -6.06 -23.85 37.10
CA GLY A 18 -6.34 -23.38 38.46
C GLY A 18 -6.09 -21.88 38.72
N LYS A 19 -5.74 -21.08 37.70
CA LYS A 19 -5.55 -19.63 37.83
C LYS A 19 -6.66 -18.84 37.14
N ASN A 20 -6.78 -17.57 37.53
CA ASN A 20 -7.73 -16.67 36.89
C ASN A 20 -7.28 -16.29 35.47
N LYS A 21 -7.84 -16.94 34.44
CA LYS A 21 -7.57 -16.67 33.02
C LYS A 21 -8.10 -15.30 32.55
N SER A 22 -9.10 -14.75 33.23
CA SER A 22 -9.73 -13.48 32.87
C SER A 22 -8.91 -12.25 33.24
N TYR A 23 -7.79 -12.40 33.96
CA TYR A 23 -6.87 -11.30 34.30
C TYR A 23 -6.06 -10.78 33.08
N GLY A 24 -6.48 -11.14 31.86
CA GLY A 24 -5.93 -10.63 30.60
C GLY A 24 -4.65 -11.30 30.10
N ALA A 25 -3.78 -11.79 31.01
CA ALA A 25 -2.49 -12.38 30.63
C ALA A 25 -2.62 -13.63 29.73
N TYR A 26 -3.65 -14.46 29.95
CA TYR A 26 -3.92 -15.63 29.12
C TYR A 26 -4.35 -15.21 27.71
N ASP A 27 -5.33 -14.30 27.60
CA ASP A 27 -5.86 -13.82 26.33
C ASP A 27 -4.80 -13.08 25.51
N LEU A 28 -3.95 -12.28 26.16
CA LEU A 28 -2.82 -11.62 25.50
C LEU A 28 -1.90 -12.64 24.81
N ARG A 29 -1.53 -13.71 25.49
CA ARG A 29 -0.64 -14.75 24.92
C ARG A 29 -1.33 -15.58 23.86
N LYS A 30 -2.59 -15.97 24.08
CA LYS A 30 -3.36 -16.78 23.12
C LYS A 30 -3.64 -16.00 21.82
N THR A 31 -3.91 -14.70 21.92
CA THR A 31 -4.28 -13.87 20.76
C THR A 31 -3.11 -13.16 20.08
N TYR A 32 -1.92 -13.12 20.71
CA TYR A 32 -0.73 -12.45 20.17
C TYR A 32 -0.40 -12.86 18.73
N GLY A 33 -0.35 -14.18 18.45
CA GLY A 33 -0.02 -14.67 17.11
C GLY A 33 -1.03 -14.23 16.04
N SER A 34 -2.32 -14.17 16.39
CA SER A 34 -3.37 -13.67 15.49
C SER A 34 -3.22 -12.18 15.22
N ARG A 35 -2.93 -11.38 16.26
CA ARG A 35 -2.68 -9.94 16.12
C ARG A 35 -1.47 -9.67 15.23
N LEU A 36 -0.37 -10.41 15.43
CA LEU A 36 0.84 -10.27 14.63
C LEU A 36 0.60 -10.60 13.16
N ARG A 37 -0.10 -11.71 12.86
CA ARG A 37 -0.46 -12.09 11.48
C ARG A 37 -1.33 -11.04 10.81
N LYS A 38 -2.33 -10.50 11.52
CA LYS A 38 -3.18 -9.41 11.01
C LYS A 38 -2.37 -8.15 10.70
N ALA A 39 -1.45 -7.77 11.59
CA ALA A 39 -0.58 -6.61 11.38
C ALA A 39 0.33 -6.80 10.16
N LEU A 40 0.98 -7.96 10.04
CA LEU A 40 1.82 -8.30 8.89
C LEU A 40 1.03 -8.26 7.57
N LEU A 41 -0.17 -8.85 7.55
CA LEU A 41 -1.02 -8.85 6.38
C LEU A 41 -1.46 -7.43 5.99
N ALA A 42 -1.83 -6.59 6.97
CA ALA A 42 -2.21 -5.20 6.71
C ALA A 42 -1.06 -4.39 6.10
N VAL A 43 0.16 -4.54 6.64
CA VAL A 43 1.36 -3.87 6.08
C VAL A 43 1.66 -4.39 4.68
N PHE A 44 1.58 -5.71 4.47
CA PHE A 44 1.80 -6.31 3.16
C PHE A 44 0.81 -5.78 2.12
N ILE A 45 -0.48 -5.71 2.45
CA ILE A 45 -1.51 -5.17 1.57
C ILE A 45 -1.24 -3.69 1.27
N ALA A 46 -0.90 -2.88 2.27
CA ALA A 46 -0.60 -1.47 2.08
C ALA A 46 0.57 -1.26 1.13
N LEU A 47 1.66 -2.02 1.30
CA LEU A 47 2.82 -1.98 0.40
C LEU A 47 2.47 -2.45 -1.01
N ALA A 48 1.69 -3.52 -1.12
CA ALA A 48 1.24 -4.04 -2.41
C ALA A 48 0.39 -3.01 -3.17
N LEU A 49 -0.49 -2.28 -2.48
CA LEU A 49 -1.30 -1.21 -3.09
C LEU A 49 -0.43 -0.05 -3.58
N VAL A 50 0.57 0.38 -2.79
CA VAL A 50 1.49 1.44 -3.21
C VAL A 50 2.28 0.99 -4.45
N LEU A 51 2.83 -0.22 -4.45
CA LEU A 51 3.58 -0.76 -5.59
C LEU A 51 2.70 -0.94 -6.84
N ALA A 52 1.49 -1.47 -6.68
CA ALA A 52 0.55 -1.59 -7.79
C ALA A 52 0.17 -0.21 -8.33
N GLY A 53 -0.06 0.76 -7.45
CA GLY A 53 -0.36 2.14 -7.83
C GLY A 53 0.78 2.81 -8.61
N THR A 54 2.04 2.65 -8.18
CA THR A 54 3.18 3.23 -8.89
C THR A 54 3.42 2.57 -10.25
N VAL A 55 3.28 1.23 -10.34
CA VAL A 55 3.40 0.51 -11.62
C VAL A 55 2.31 0.94 -12.60
N LEU A 56 1.05 1.05 -12.12
CA LEU A 56 -0.06 1.46 -12.96
C LEU A 56 0.06 2.92 -13.40
N ALA A 57 0.45 3.81 -12.50
CA ALA A 57 0.71 5.22 -12.82
C ALA A 57 1.83 5.36 -13.85
N ASN A 58 2.95 4.65 -13.71
CA ASN A 58 4.03 4.70 -14.70
C ASN A 58 3.58 4.20 -16.07
N LYS A 59 2.71 3.19 -16.12
CA LYS A 59 2.14 2.70 -17.39
C LYS A 59 1.24 3.74 -18.06
N VAL A 60 0.40 4.43 -17.31
CA VAL A 60 -0.49 5.49 -17.83
C VAL A 60 0.29 6.71 -18.31
N ASN A 61 1.30 7.16 -17.56
CA ASN A 61 2.10 8.32 -17.93
C ASN A 61 3.05 8.07 -19.13
N SER A 62 3.23 6.83 -19.55
CA SER A 62 4.09 6.50 -20.70
C SER A 62 3.39 6.64 -22.06
N ASP A 63 2.04 6.70 -22.08
CA ASP A 63 1.25 6.94 -23.32
C ASP A 63 1.10 8.43 -23.65
N ASP A 64 1.26 9.32 -22.67
CA ASP A 64 1.29 10.77 -22.87
C ASP A 64 2.70 11.25 -23.26
N LYS A 65 3.27 10.69 -24.34
CA LYS A 65 4.11 11.52 -25.19
C LYS A 65 3.16 12.52 -25.84
N LYS A 66 2.87 13.61 -25.13
CA LYS A 66 2.25 14.80 -25.70
C LYS A 66 3.10 15.19 -26.90
N GLU A 67 2.68 14.79 -28.10
CA GLU A 67 2.97 15.54 -29.30
C GLU A 67 2.55 16.96 -28.96
N ILE A 68 3.56 17.81 -28.75
CA ILE A 68 3.34 19.23 -28.76
C ILE A 68 2.83 19.49 -30.17
N ASP A 69 1.53 19.72 -30.29
CA ASP A 69 0.93 20.26 -31.50
C ASP A 69 1.52 21.66 -31.64
N VAL A 70 2.67 21.72 -32.31
CA VAL A 70 3.31 22.99 -32.66
C VAL A 70 2.36 23.59 -33.68
N LEU A 71 1.43 24.40 -33.19
CA LEU A 71 0.64 25.26 -34.04
C LEU A 71 1.66 26.17 -34.71
N ASP A 72 2.04 25.81 -35.94
CA ASP A 72 2.82 26.65 -36.83
C ASP A 72 2.03 27.94 -36.95
N THR A 73 2.35 28.92 -36.10
CA THR A 73 1.89 30.28 -36.25
C THR A 73 2.51 30.74 -37.55
N GLN A 74 1.74 30.62 -38.63
CA GLN A 74 2.07 31.20 -39.92
C GLN A 74 2.47 32.63 -39.63
N LEU A 75 3.76 32.89 -39.84
CA LEU A 75 4.35 34.20 -39.72
C LEU A 75 3.54 35.07 -40.68
N ALA A 76 2.63 35.89 -40.15
CA ALA A 76 1.94 36.89 -40.95
C ALA A 76 3.05 37.70 -41.62
N GLU A 77 3.13 37.62 -42.94
CA GLU A 77 4.04 38.45 -43.75
C GLU A 77 3.79 39.90 -43.31
N LEU A 78 4.70 40.42 -42.49
CA LEU A 78 4.79 41.84 -42.23
C LEU A 78 5.12 42.44 -43.58
N LYS A 79 4.10 43.03 -44.21
CA LYS A 79 4.27 43.91 -45.36
C LYS A 79 5.23 45.01 -44.92
N ASN A 80 6.51 44.82 -45.23
CA ASN A 80 7.51 45.88 -45.18
C ASN A 80 7.11 46.87 -46.26
N ASP A 81 6.30 47.86 -45.89
CA ASP A 81 6.21 49.08 -46.67
C ASP A 81 7.59 49.75 -46.54
N GLU A 82 8.47 49.45 -47.50
CA GLU A 82 9.70 50.22 -47.68
C GLU A 82 9.31 51.69 -47.91
N PRO A 83 9.86 52.65 -47.15
CA PRO A 83 9.61 54.06 -47.42
C PRO A 83 10.18 54.42 -48.80
N PRO A 84 9.44 55.19 -49.62
CA PRO A 84 9.83 55.48 -50.99
C PRO A 84 11.18 56.24 -51.03
N PRO A 85 12.10 55.85 -51.93
CA PRO A 85 13.38 56.54 -52.13
C PRO A 85 13.21 57.79 -53.04
N PRO A 86 14.24 58.64 -53.19
CA PRO A 86 15.04 59.41 -52.23
C PRO A 86 14.56 60.87 -52.06
#